data_AF-A0A7R9JU05-F1
#
_entry.id   AF-A0A7R9JU05-F1
#
_cell.length_a   1.000
_cell.length_b   1.000
_cell.length_c   1.000
_cell.angle_alpha   90.00
_cell.angle_beta   90.00
_cell.angle_gamma   90.00
#
_symmetry.space_group_name_H-M   'P 1'
#
loop_
_entity.id
_entity.type
_entity.pdbx_description
1 polymer ?
#
loop_
_entity_poly.entity_id
_entity_poly.type
_entity_poly.pdbx_seq_one_letter_code
_entity_poly.pdbx_strand_id
1 'polypeptide(L)'
;MTVSGPSYAIDTACSSSMFALQQAVNAMRTGQCDAAIVGGVNLCLKPTCSLQFHRLNMLSPSGMCKAFDASGDGYVRSEAAMVIYLQKSSAAKRVYATVLNAKTNTDGNKVQGITFPSGEMQKKLIKEVYEEVGLKPSDVVYVEAHGTGTKVGDPQEVNSIADVFCKNRNTPLLIGSVKSNMGHSEPASGLCSIAKVLIAMEAGVIPPNLHFRAPNPDIAALNDGRLQVVNKPLPWNGGLVAVNSFGFGGANAHILLRSNPKPKAPAIQDNIPRVVAVSARTEEGVQHFLEKIESVPRDDDYISLLHEIHSSNIPGHSYRGYTVLGANTPSREIGQISGEKRPVWFVFSGMGTQWGGMGKDLMQLEVFEKAFRKCAEALKPEGFDLFDIAVNGTDATFDNVLNSFVSITAIQVGLVDVLSSIGIHPDGIVGHSVGELGCAYADGTFSAEQAVLAGYWRGRCILESKLPLGSMAAIEIIPACHSNINMSTGLSWDELKARCPPEIIPACHNSADSVTVSGPPDHLSKFVKLLQTEGIFAKEVNSSGVAFHSRYIAEAGPKLRKCLERVSNYFD
;
A
#
# COMPACT_ATOMS: atom_id res chain seq x y z
N MET A 1 12.39 2.05 10.87
CA MET A 1 11.77 1.68 12.16
C MET A 1 12.86 1.69 13.21
N THR A 2 12.73 2.53 14.24
CA THR A 2 13.64 2.48 15.40
C THR A 2 12.97 1.60 16.45
N VAL A 3 13.55 0.42 16.72
CA VAL A 3 13.01 -0.52 17.72
C VAL A 3 13.65 -0.19 19.07
N SER A 4 12.84 0.16 20.07
CA SER A 4 13.29 0.53 21.43
C SER A 4 12.93 -0.50 22.51
N GLY A 5 12.24 -1.58 22.14
CA GLY A 5 11.86 -2.66 23.05
C GLY A 5 13.01 -3.64 23.36
N PRO A 6 12.72 -4.78 24.03
CA PRO A 6 13.71 -5.78 24.36
C PRO A 6 14.50 -6.29 23.14
N SER A 7 15.82 -6.41 23.29
CA SER A 7 16.73 -6.86 22.23
C SER A 7 17.82 -7.77 22.81
N TYR A 8 17.77 -9.05 22.48
CA TYR A 8 18.69 -10.07 22.99
C TYR A 8 18.72 -11.30 22.08
N ALA A 9 19.72 -12.15 22.26
CA ALA A 9 19.86 -13.44 21.58
C ALA A 9 19.62 -14.60 22.55
N ILE A 10 19.08 -15.71 22.06
CA ILE A 10 18.84 -16.94 22.82
C ILE A 10 19.58 -18.10 22.16
N ASP A 11 20.27 -18.91 22.95
CA ASP A 11 20.85 -20.18 22.51
C ASP A 11 20.34 -21.34 23.38
N THR A 12 19.42 -22.11 22.82
CA THR A 12 18.94 -23.39 23.34
C THR A 12 19.11 -24.49 22.28
N ALA A 13 20.22 -24.41 21.55
CA ALA A 13 20.54 -25.28 20.42
C ALA A 13 19.42 -25.33 19.37
N CYS A 14 18.93 -26.51 19.00
CA CYS A 14 17.92 -26.64 17.93
C CYS A 14 16.59 -25.92 18.21
N SER A 15 16.30 -25.62 19.48
CA SER A 15 15.04 -24.99 19.90
C SER A 15 15.10 -23.46 19.98
N SER A 16 16.26 -22.84 19.76
CA SER A 16 16.50 -21.41 20.04
C SER A 16 15.44 -20.47 19.48
N SER A 17 15.10 -20.62 18.20
CA SER A 17 14.13 -19.72 17.56
C SER A 17 12.69 -19.90 18.07
N MET A 18 12.33 -21.07 18.63
CA MET A 18 11.02 -21.26 19.28
C MET A 18 11.00 -20.74 20.72
N PHE A 19 12.12 -20.85 21.44
CA PHE A 19 12.26 -20.16 22.72
C PHE A 19 12.15 -18.64 22.53
N ALA A 20 12.77 -18.10 21.48
CA ALA A 20 12.66 -16.68 21.13
C ALA A 20 11.21 -16.30 20.80
N LEU A 21 10.50 -17.14 20.04
CA LEU A 21 9.09 -16.92 19.73
C LEU A 21 8.20 -16.96 20.99
N GLN A 22 8.43 -17.93 21.86
CA GLN A 22 7.67 -18.07 23.10
C GLN A 22 7.90 -16.88 24.05
N GLN A 23 9.14 -16.40 24.16
CA GLN A 23 9.46 -15.21 24.95
C GLN A 23 8.82 -13.95 24.36
N ALA A 24 8.82 -13.80 23.04
CA ALA A 24 8.13 -12.70 22.37
C ALA A 24 6.62 -12.73 22.64
N VAL A 25 5.98 -13.90 22.58
CA VAL A 25 4.55 -14.08 22.91
C VAL A 25 4.27 -13.68 24.36
N ASN A 26 5.13 -14.08 25.31
CA ASN A 26 5.00 -13.70 26.71
C ASN A 26 5.16 -12.19 26.93
N ALA A 27 6.17 -11.58 26.32
CA ALA A 27 6.41 -10.13 26.38
C ALA A 27 5.20 -9.35 25.82
N MET A 28 4.62 -9.81 24.72
CA MET A 28 3.42 -9.19 24.15
C MET A 28 2.17 -9.38 25.03
N ARG A 29 1.96 -10.57 25.61
CA ARG A 29 0.82 -10.86 26.51
C ARG A 29 0.88 -10.04 27.80
N THR A 30 2.07 -9.81 28.32
CA THR A 30 2.29 -9.04 29.55
C THR A 30 2.36 -7.53 29.31
N GLY A 31 2.24 -7.08 28.05
CA GLY A 31 2.23 -5.66 27.68
C GLY A 31 3.62 -5.02 27.62
N GLN A 32 4.71 -5.79 27.65
CA GLN A 32 6.08 -5.25 27.50
C GLN A 32 6.36 -4.75 26.07
N CYS A 33 5.68 -5.30 25.07
CA CYS A 33 5.73 -4.80 23.69
C CYS A 33 4.41 -5.04 22.93
N ASP A 34 4.15 -4.24 21.90
CA ASP A 34 2.96 -4.37 21.04
C ASP A 34 3.22 -5.24 19.80
N ALA A 35 4.48 -5.41 19.45
CA ALA A 35 4.97 -6.18 18.32
C ALA A 35 6.35 -6.74 18.63
N ALA A 36 6.74 -7.81 17.94
CA ALA A 36 8.04 -8.43 18.09
C ALA A 36 8.58 -8.95 16.76
N ILE A 37 9.89 -8.81 16.56
CA ILE A 37 10.63 -9.42 15.46
C ILE A 37 11.34 -10.64 16.05
N VAL A 38 11.03 -11.82 15.54
CA VAL A 38 11.63 -13.08 16.00
C VAL A 38 12.46 -13.67 14.87
N GLY A 39 13.78 -13.75 15.09
CA GLY A 39 14.74 -14.27 14.13
C GLY A 39 15.29 -15.64 14.52
N GLY A 40 15.65 -16.43 13.51
CA GLY A 40 16.39 -17.68 13.67
C GLY A 40 17.39 -17.81 12.54
N VAL A 41 18.67 -17.96 12.86
CA VAL A 41 19.75 -18.01 11.88
C VAL A 41 20.70 -19.18 12.18
N ASN A 42 21.05 -19.93 11.14
CA ASN A 42 22.11 -20.94 11.18
C ASN A 42 22.90 -20.93 9.86
N LEU A 43 24.23 -20.91 9.96
CA LEU A 43 25.16 -21.03 8.84
C LEU A 43 26.22 -22.09 9.15
N CYS A 44 26.50 -22.97 8.20
CA CYS A 44 27.41 -24.10 8.28
C CYS A 44 28.80 -23.76 7.72
N LEU A 45 29.43 -22.70 8.23
CA LEU A 45 30.68 -22.17 7.67
C LEU A 45 31.94 -22.92 8.11
N LYS A 46 31.93 -23.54 9.30
CA LYS A 46 33.10 -24.20 9.90
C LYS A 46 32.95 -25.73 9.86
N PRO A 47 33.70 -26.46 9.01
CA PRO A 47 33.56 -27.91 8.86
C PRO A 47 33.79 -28.70 10.15
N THR A 48 34.60 -28.19 11.08
CA THR A 48 34.85 -28.87 12.36
C THR A 48 33.59 -29.06 13.19
N CYS A 49 32.58 -28.18 13.07
CA CYS A 49 31.31 -28.35 13.77
C CYS A 49 30.57 -29.58 13.24
N SER A 50 30.53 -29.79 11.92
CA SER A 50 29.97 -30.99 11.32
C SER A 50 30.73 -32.24 11.75
N LEU A 51 32.07 -32.18 11.84
CA LEU A 51 32.88 -33.28 12.35
C LEU A 51 32.55 -33.63 13.81
N GLN A 52 32.29 -32.63 14.66
CA GLN A 52 31.87 -32.85 16.04
C GLN A 52 30.52 -33.57 16.12
N PHE A 53 29.50 -33.12 15.36
CA PHE A 53 28.21 -33.79 15.32
C PHE A 53 28.29 -35.20 14.71
N HIS A 54 29.17 -35.41 13.73
CA HIS A 54 29.44 -36.74 13.18
C HIS A 54 30.05 -37.66 14.26
N ARG A 55 31.02 -37.18 15.04
CA ARG A 55 31.61 -37.95 16.16
C ARG A 55 30.62 -38.25 17.28
N LEU A 56 29.56 -37.45 17.42
CA LEU A 56 28.43 -37.71 18.32
C LEU A 56 27.38 -38.66 17.73
N ASN A 57 27.60 -39.21 16.54
CA ASN A 57 26.67 -40.07 15.80
C ASN A 57 25.27 -39.43 15.60
N MET A 58 25.22 -38.09 15.52
CA MET A 58 23.95 -37.38 15.28
C MET A 58 23.68 -37.17 13.80
N LEU A 59 24.72 -37.18 12.96
CA LEU A 59 24.60 -36.93 11.52
C LEU A 59 24.33 -38.21 10.74
N SER A 60 23.35 -38.16 9.84
CA SER A 60 23.09 -39.24 8.89
C SER A 60 24.27 -39.37 7.91
N PRO A 61 24.86 -40.57 7.77
CA PRO A 61 25.88 -40.83 6.76
C PRO A 61 25.35 -40.65 5.33
N SER A 62 24.03 -40.81 5.14
CA SER A 62 23.38 -40.63 3.84
C SER A 62 23.03 -39.17 3.52
N GLY A 63 23.26 -38.24 4.45
CA GLY A 63 22.99 -36.82 4.24
C GLY A 63 21.50 -36.50 4.08
N MET A 64 20.60 -37.27 4.72
CA MET A 64 19.15 -37.09 4.64
C MET A 64 18.52 -37.16 6.03
N CYS A 65 17.54 -36.29 6.31
CA CYS A 65 16.65 -36.44 7.46
C CYS A 65 15.49 -37.37 7.08
N LYS A 66 15.62 -38.67 7.34
CA LYS A 66 14.58 -39.68 7.01
C LYS A 66 13.53 -39.75 8.11
N ALA A 67 12.84 -38.63 8.34
CA ALA A 67 11.89 -38.48 9.44
C ALA A 67 10.82 -39.59 9.41
N PHE A 68 10.67 -40.29 10.54
CA PHE A 68 9.68 -41.34 10.79
C PHE A 68 9.86 -42.65 10.02
N ASP A 69 10.88 -42.74 9.16
CA ASP A 69 11.17 -43.95 8.39
C ASP A 69 12.00 -44.95 9.22
N ALA A 70 11.82 -46.25 8.97
CA ALA A 70 12.59 -47.31 9.60
C ALA A 70 14.12 -47.19 9.37
N SER A 71 14.54 -46.52 8.28
CA SER A 71 15.94 -46.29 7.94
C SER A 71 16.53 -44.99 8.50
N GLY A 72 15.84 -44.32 9.43
CA GLY A 72 16.33 -43.14 10.15
C GLY A 72 17.65 -43.40 10.89
N ASP A 73 18.71 -42.72 10.46
CA ASP A 73 20.10 -42.92 10.90
C ASP A 73 20.80 -41.63 11.33
N GLY A 74 20.05 -40.55 11.57
CA GLY A 74 20.57 -39.24 11.96
C GLY A 74 19.94 -38.11 11.15
N TYR A 75 20.38 -36.88 11.41
CA TYR A 75 19.93 -35.70 10.68
C TYR A 75 21.00 -35.20 9.71
N VAL A 76 20.62 -34.36 8.74
CA VAL A 76 21.56 -33.59 7.91
C VAL A 76 21.51 -32.12 8.31
N ARG A 77 22.66 -31.49 8.54
CA ARG A 77 22.72 -30.06 8.89
C ARG A 77 22.26 -29.21 7.71
N SER A 78 21.59 -28.10 7.98
CA SER A 78 21.24 -27.12 6.95
C SER A 78 21.35 -25.69 7.44
N GLU A 79 21.28 -24.76 6.49
CA GLU A 79 21.36 -23.33 6.73
C GLU A 79 19.99 -22.69 6.55
N ALA A 80 19.71 -21.65 7.33
CA ALA A 80 18.53 -20.83 7.16
C ALA A 80 18.72 -19.50 7.88
N ALA A 81 18.14 -18.43 7.33
CA ALA A 81 17.89 -17.17 8.03
C ALA A 81 16.41 -16.85 7.89
N MET A 82 15.68 -16.89 9.01
CA MET A 82 14.23 -16.72 9.06
C MET A 82 13.86 -15.61 10.02
N VAL A 83 12.86 -14.81 9.64
CA VAL A 83 12.27 -13.78 10.48
C VAL A 83 10.76 -13.89 10.41
N ILE A 84 10.10 -13.84 11.57
CA ILE A 84 8.66 -13.70 11.68
C ILE A 84 8.36 -12.42 12.47
N TYR A 85 7.35 -11.68 12.01
CA TYR A 85 6.85 -10.50 12.68
C TYR A 85 5.54 -10.83 13.40
N LEU A 86 5.53 -10.63 14.71
CA LEU A 86 4.35 -10.78 15.56
C LEU A 86 3.73 -9.41 15.85
N GLN A 87 2.41 -9.33 15.78
CA GLN A 87 1.64 -8.17 16.19
C GLN A 87 0.35 -8.60 16.89
N LYS A 88 -0.21 -7.71 17.71
CA LYS A 88 -1.60 -7.83 18.17
C LYS A 88 -2.53 -7.85 16.96
N SER A 89 -3.52 -8.75 16.97
CA SER A 89 -4.44 -8.93 15.83
C SER A 89 -5.19 -7.64 15.46
N SER A 90 -5.50 -6.79 16.44
CA SER A 90 -6.15 -5.50 16.23
C SER A 90 -5.33 -4.50 15.40
N ALA A 91 -4.01 -4.68 15.30
CA ALA A 91 -3.11 -3.80 14.55
C ALA A 91 -2.60 -4.45 13.24
N ALA A 92 -2.81 -5.75 13.07
CA ALA A 92 -2.25 -6.50 11.95
C ALA A 92 -3.09 -6.32 10.68
N LYS A 93 -2.46 -5.86 9.60
CA LYS A 93 -3.10 -5.72 8.28
C LYS A 93 -3.25 -7.06 7.53
N ARG A 94 -2.32 -7.99 7.80
CA ARG A 94 -2.34 -9.35 7.29
C ARG A 94 -2.03 -10.32 8.43
N VAL A 95 -2.79 -11.40 8.53
CA VAL A 95 -2.64 -12.40 9.61
C VAL A 95 -2.61 -13.80 9.01
N TYR A 96 -1.45 -14.44 9.01
CA TYR A 96 -1.30 -15.81 8.52
C TYR A 96 -1.90 -16.85 9.47
N ALA A 97 -1.56 -16.72 10.76
CA ALA A 97 -2.06 -17.59 11.82
C ALA A 97 -2.05 -16.84 13.16
N THR A 98 -2.82 -17.36 14.12
CA THR A 98 -2.86 -16.86 15.49
C THR A 98 -2.08 -17.81 16.39
N VAL A 99 -1.14 -17.29 17.18
CA VAL A 99 -0.48 -18.07 18.23
C VAL A 99 -1.43 -18.19 19.43
N LEU A 100 -2.01 -19.37 19.62
CA LEU A 100 -2.93 -19.63 20.73
C LEU A 100 -2.18 -19.86 22.03
N ASN A 101 -1.08 -20.60 21.98
CA ASN A 101 -0.21 -20.76 23.12
C ASN A 101 1.21 -21.19 22.69
N ALA A 102 2.18 -20.90 23.54
CA ALA A 102 3.56 -21.29 23.37
C ALA A 102 4.17 -21.55 24.74
N LYS A 103 4.76 -22.73 24.96
CA LYS A 103 5.46 -23.04 26.20
C LYS A 103 6.78 -23.73 25.92
N THR A 104 7.63 -23.70 26.93
CA THR A 104 8.91 -24.39 26.96
C THR A 104 9.07 -25.17 28.27
N ASN A 105 9.87 -26.23 28.23
CA ASN A 105 10.37 -26.91 29.42
C ASN A 105 11.74 -27.54 29.16
N THR A 106 12.26 -28.30 30.12
CA THR A 106 13.55 -28.98 30.00
C THR A 106 13.42 -30.44 30.42
N ASP A 107 14.15 -31.32 29.74
CA ASP A 107 14.16 -32.76 29.99
C ASP A 107 14.59 -33.17 31.41
N GLY A 108 15.36 -32.32 32.11
CA GLY A 108 15.92 -32.63 33.43
C GLY A 108 17.05 -33.67 33.37
N ASN A 109 17.27 -34.37 34.49
CA ASN A 109 18.28 -35.42 34.59
C ASN A 109 17.80 -36.70 33.89
N LYS A 110 18.67 -37.29 33.08
CA LYS A 110 18.40 -38.50 32.30
C LYS A 110 19.56 -39.48 32.47
N VAL A 111 19.27 -40.72 32.85
CA VAL A 111 20.28 -41.77 33.06
C VAL A 111 21.05 -42.14 31.79
N GLN A 112 20.43 -41.91 30.63
CA GLN A 112 20.98 -42.17 29.29
C GLN A 112 21.95 -41.06 28.82
N GLY A 113 22.04 -39.95 29.55
CA GLY A 113 22.90 -38.80 29.22
C GLY A 113 22.12 -37.59 28.68
N ILE A 114 22.83 -36.46 28.56
CA ILE A 114 22.24 -35.15 28.24
C ILE A 114 21.58 -35.11 26.86
N THR A 115 22.12 -35.86 25.89
CA THR A 115 21.68 -35.86 24.48
C THR A 115 20.47 -36.76 24.22
N PHE A 116 20.08 -37.60 25.18
CA PHE A 116 18.91 -38.45 25.05
C PHE A 116 17.63 -37.61 25.18
N PRO A 117 16.65 -37.68 24.27
CA PRO A 117 15.41 -36.92 24.39
C PRO A 117 14.45 -37.57 25.40
N SER A 118 13.84 -36.77 26.29
CA SER A 118 12.84 -37.29 27.25
C SER A 118 11.41 -37.18 26.71
N GLY A 119 10.86 -38.29 26.21
CA GLY A 119 9.47 -38.34 25.76
C GLY A 119 8.46 -37.97 26.86
N GLU A 120 8.74 -38.33 28.12
CA GLU A 120 7.88 -37.95 29.25
C GLU A 120 7.80 -36.43 29.45
N MET A 121 8.93 -35.73 29.37
CA MET A 121 8.95 -34.27 29.53
C MET A 121 8.35 -33.55 28.32
N GLN A 122 8.54 -34.08 27.10
CA GLN A 122 7.87 -33.60 25.90
C GLN A 122 6.35 -33.78 26.01
N LYS A 123 5.88 -34.94 26.46
CA LYS A 123 4.46 -35.22 26.72
C LYS A 123 3.86 -34.28 27.76
N LYS A 124 4.59 -34.02 28.86
CA LYS A 124 4.20 -33.05 29.88
C LYS A 124 4.05 -31.64 29.30
N LEU A 125 5.05 -31.18 28.53
CA LEU A 125 5.02 -29.89 27.85
C LEU A 125 3.78 -29.74 26.97
N ILE A 126 3.54 -30.73 26.13
CA ILE A 126 2.40 -30.73 25.20
C ILE A 126 1.11 -30.58 26.00
N LYS A 127 0.86 -31.42 27.02
CA LYS A 127 -0.36 -31.34 27.83
C LYS A 127 -0.59 -29.96 28.47
N GLU A 128 0.45 -29.41 29.10
CA GLU A 128 0.37 -28.10 29.77
C GLU A 128 -0.01 -26.97 28.79
N VAL A 129 0.42 -27.05 27.53
CA VAL A 129 0.06 -26.05 26.50
C VAL A 129 -1.44 -26.02 26.25
N TYR A 130 -2.10 -27.19 26.18
CA TYR A 130 -3.54 -27.29 25.92
C TYR A 130 -4.38 -27.01 27.16
N GLU A 131 -3.93 -27.49 28.33
CA GLU A 131 -4.60 -27.27 29.62
C GLU A 131 -4.70 -25.76 29.94
N GLU A 132 -3.63 -24.99 29.69
CA GLU A 132 -3.60 -23.54 29.97
C GLU A 132 -4.61 -22.73 29.14
N VAL A 133 -4.95 -23.19 27.93
CA VAL A 133 -5.90 -22.50 27.03
C VAL A 133 -7.26 -23.21 26.91
N GLY A 134 -7.47 -24.28 27.68
CA GLY A 134 -8.74 -25.03 27.70
C GLY A 134 -9.13 -25.67 26.37
N LEU A 135 -8.15 -26.05 25.53
CA LEU A 135 -8.40 -26.68 24.23
C LEU A 135 -8.15 -28.20 24.30
N LYS A 136 -8.83 -28.97 23.45
CA LYS A 136 -8.63 -30.42 23.40
C LYS A 136 -7.50 -30.74 22.42
N PRO A 137 -6.52 -31.58 22.81
CA PRO A 137 -5.51 -32.05 21.87
C PRO A 137 -6.11 -32.76 20.64
N SER A 138 -7.26 -33.44 20.78
CA SER A 138 -7.97 -34.08 19.67
C SER A 138 -8.40 -33.12 18.55
N ASP A 139 -8.45 -31.82 18.82
CA ASP A 139 -8.86 -30.80 17.83
C ASP A 139 -7.70 -30.39 16.91
N VAL A 140 -6.46 -30.78 17.24
CA VAL A 140 -5.29 -30.58 16.37
C VAL A 140 -5.43 -31.47 15.14
N VAL A 141 -5.25 -30.87 13.96
CA VAL A 141 -5.40 -31.55 12.66
C VAL A 141 -4.07 -31.92 12.04
N TYR A 142 -3.01 -31.22 12.40
CA TYR A 142 -1.66 -31.43 11.88
C TYR A 142 -0.61 -31.14 12.95
N VAL A 143 0.40 -32.01 13.05
CA VAL A 143 1.59 -31.78 13.88
C VAL A 143 2.82 -31.68 12.99
N GLU A 144 3.47 -30.52 13.06
CA GLU A 144 4.83 -30.33 12.54
C GLU A 144 5.81 -30.76 13.63
N ALA A 145 6.32 -31.98 13.51
CA ALA A 145 7.19 -32.56 14.51
C ALA A 145 8.63 -32.01 14.41
N HIS A 146 9.41 -32.23 15.46
CA HIS A 146 10.84 -32.00 15.39
C HIS A 146 11.47 -32.96 14.37
N GLY A 147 11.12 -34.25 14.39
CA GLY A 147 11.26 -35.18 13.27
C GLY A 147 12.64 -35.14 12.59
N THR A 148 13.67 -35.53 13.35
CA THR A 148 15.07 -35.45 12.92
C THR A 148 15.52 -36.62 12.05
N GLY A 149 14.76 -37.72 12.02
CA GLY A 149 15.21 -38.97 11.40
C GLY A 149 16.24 -39.70 12.26
N THR A 150 16.28 -39.42 13.57
CA THR A 150 17.19 -40.13 14.48
C THR A 150 16.53 -41.40 15.01
N LYS A 151 17.31 -42.49 15.09
CA LYS A 151 16.83 -43.80 15.54
C LYS A 151 16.19 -43.78 16.94
N VAL A 152 16.67 -42.90 17.83
CA VAL A 152 16.16 -42.76 19.20
C VAL A 152 15.13 -41.62 19.33
N GLY A 153 15.40 -40.47 18.69
CA GLY A 153 14.58 -39.28 18.90
C GLY A 153 13.20 -39.37 18.27
N ASP A 154 13.10 -39.90 17.05
CA ASP A 154 11.81 -40.02 16.36
C ASP A 154 10.83 -40.92 17.16
N PRO A 155 11.22 -42.11 17.67
CA PRO A 155 10.33 -42.88 18.53
C PRO A 155 9.93 -42.18 19.84
N GLN A 156 10.85 -41.48 20.50
CA GLN A 156 10.53 -40.78 21.76
C GLN A 156 9.50 -39.66 21.54
N GLU A 157 9.71 -38.85 20.51
CA GLU A 157 8.81 -37.74 20.17
C GLU A 157 7.44 -38.26 19.70
N VAL A 158 7.43 -39.15 18.70
CA VAL A 158 6.19 -39.50 18.00
C VAL A 158 5.27 -40.36 18.85
N ASN A 159 5.82 -41.22 19.72
CA ASN A 159 5.00 -41.94 20.71
C ASN A 159 4.37 -40.96 21.73
N SER A 160 5.09 -39.90 22.12
CA SER A 160 4.54 -38.84 22.99
C SER A 160 3.43 -38.04 22.30
N ILE A 161 3.57 -37.76 21.00
CA ILE A 161 2.52 -37.17 20.16
C ILE A 161 1.29 -38.09 20.12
N ALA A 162 1.48 -39.38 19.81
CA ALA A 162 0.38 -40.34 19.72
C ALA A 162 -0.41 -40.45 21.04
N ASP A 163 0.30 -40.47 22.17
CA ASP A 163 -0.28 -40.56 23.50
C ASP A 163 -1.16 -39.37 23.89
N VAL A 164 -0.87 -38.18 23.37
CA VAL A 164 -1.61 -36.95 23.68
C VAL A 164 -2.71 -36.69 22.67
N PHE A 165 -2.37 -36.77 21.38
CA PHE A 165 -3.24 -36.31 20.32
C PHE A 165 -4.19 -37.38 19.79
N CYS A 166 -3.78 -38.66 19.80
CA CYS A 166 -4.54 -39.74 19.12
C CYS A 166 -5.61 -40.41 19.98
N LYS A 167 -5.75 -40.02 21.25
CA LYS A 167 -6.81 -40.53 22.12
C LYS A 167 -8.17 -40.01 21.66
N ASN A 168 -9.16 -40.92 21.55
CA ASN A 168 -10.54 -40.62 21.19
C ASN A 168 -10.70 -39.88 19.85
N ARG A 169 -9.81 -40.14 18.88
CA ARG A 169 -9.94 -39.62 17.51
C ARG A 169 -10.66 -40.60 16.60
N ASN A 170 -11.46 -40.06 15.69
CA ASN A 170 -12.11 -40.83 14.62
C ASN A 170 -11.31 -40.81 13.30
N THR A 171 -10.39 -39.85 13.16
CA THR A 171 -9.55 -39.68 11.96
C THR A 171 -8.08 -39.66 12.35
N PRO A 172 -7.18 -40.15 11.48
CA PRO A 172 -5.74 -40.11 11.74
C PRO A 172 -5.28 -38.67 11.93
N LEU A 173 -4.35 -38.47 12.85
CA LEU A 173 -3.66 -37.19 12.97
C LEU A 173 -2.59 -37.12 11.89
N LEU A 174 -2.60 -36.04 11.10
CA LEU A 174 -1.60 -35.80 10.09
C LEU A 174 -0.30 -35.34 10.74
N ILE A 175 0.84 -35.86 10.29
CA ILE A 175 2.16 -35.52 10.81
C ILE A 175 3.18 -35.32 9.67
N GLY A 176 4.15 -34.44 9.89
CA GLY A 176 5.27 -34.22 8.98
C GLY A 176 6.42 -33.46 9.64
N SER A 177 7.51 -33.29 8.90
CA SER A 177 8.70 -32.54 9.29
C SER A 177 9.37 -31.92 8.06
N VAL A 178 9.46 -30.59 8.05
CA VAL A 178 10.16 -29.80 7.05
C VAL A 178 11.64 -30.19 6.95
N LYS A 179 12.20 -30.79 7.99
CA LYS A 179 13.61 -31.23 8.00
C LYS A 179 13.87 -32.32 6.98
N SER A 180 12.85 -33.11 6.61
CA SER A 180 12.96 -34.06 5.50
C SER A 180 13.15 -33.37 4.15
N ASN A 181 12.65 -32.15 3.98
CA ASN A 181 12.73 -31.40 2.72
C ASN A 181 14.00 -30.56 2.60
N MET A 182 14.46 -29.94 3.69
CA MET A 182 15.54 -28.95 3.67
C MET A 182 16.70 -29.24 4.63
N GLY A 183 16.70 -30.39 5.30
CA GLY A 183 17.62 -30.67 6.40
C GLY A 183 17.28 -29.93 7.69
N HIS A 184 18.07 -30.16 8.72
CA HIS A 184 17.90 -29.55 10.03
C HIS A 184 18.71 -28.24 10.15
N SER A 185 18.00 -27.11 10.14
CA SER A 185 18.59 -25.77 10.29
C SER A 185 18.93 -25.37 11.73
N GLU A 186 19.16 -26.37 12.59
CA GLU A 186 19.59 -26.22 13.99
C GLU A 186 18.80 -25.12 14.73
N PRO A 187 19.36 -23.99 15.21
CA PRO A 187 18.60 -23.00 15.98
C PRO A 187 17.48 -22.32 15.18
N ALA A 188 17.56 -22.29 13.85
CA ALA A 188 16.52 -21.73 12.97
C ALA A 188 15.35 -22.70 12.70
N SER A 189 15.47 -23.97 13.11
CA SER A 189 14.56 -25.04 12.70
C SER A 189 13.10 -24.84 13.09
N GLY A 190 12.86 -24.20 14.23
CA GLY A 190 11.52 -23.86 14.69
C GLY A 190 10.77 -22.93 13.75
N LEU A 191 11.40 -21.80 13.40
CA LEU A 191 10.78 -20.83 12.49
C LEU A 191 10.67 -21.37 11.07
N CYS A 192 11.60 -22.22 10.61
CA CYS A 192 11.43 -22.94 9.34
C CYS A 192 10.19 -23.85 9.36
N SER A 193 9.94 -24.54 10.48
CA SER A 193 8.76 -25.39 10.68
C SER A 193 7.47 -24.57 10.65
N ILE A 194 7.45 -23.42 11.33
CA ILE A 194 6.32 -22.48 11.26
C ILE A 194 6.14 -21.93 9.85
N ALA A 195 7.19 -21.50 9.17
CA ALA A 195 7.08 -20.97 7.81
C ALA A 195 6.47 -21.98 6.84
N LYS A 196 6.89 -23.25 6.89
CA LYS A 196 6.28 -24.33 6.11
C LYS A 196 4.79 -24.48 6.42
N VAL A 197 4.39 -24.41 7.69
CA VAL A 197 2.99 -24.46 8.11
C VAL A 197 2.20 -23.27 7.56
N LEU A 198 2.72 -22.05 7.66
CA LEU A 198 2.03 -20.84 7.16
C LEU A 198 1.90 -20.86 5.63
N ILE A 199 2.95 -21.25 4.91
CA ILE A 199 2.92 -21.41 3.44
C ILE A 199 1.88 -22.46 3.05
N ALA A 200 1.82 -23.59 3.76
CA ALA A 200 0.84 -24.63 3.50
C ALA A 200 -0.61 -24.16 3.75
N MET A 201 -0.84 -23.32 4.78
CA MET A 201 -2.15 -22.74 5.05
C MET A 201 -2.59 -21.81 3.91
N GLU A 202 -1.69 -20.93 3.45
CA GLU A 202 -1.97 -19.98 2.37
C GLU A 202 -2.16 -20.67 1.01
N ALA A 203 -1.39 -21.73 0.75
CA ALA A 203 -1.50 -22.53 -0.47
C ALA A 203 -2.67 -23.52 -0.46
N GLY A 204 -3.31 -23.75 0.69
CA GLY A 204 -4.39 -24.72 0.85
C GLY A 204 -3.95 -26.18 0.66
N VAL A 205 -2.66 -26.49 0.83
CA VAL A 205 -2.08 -27.82 0.61
C VAL A 205 -0.93 -28.05 1.59
N ILE A 206 -0.92 -29.20 2.28
CA ILE A 206 0.24 -29.63 3.06
C ILE A 206 1.27 -30.26 2.11
N PRO A 207 2.51 -29.72 2.02
CA PRO A 207 3.54 -30.30 1.17
C PRO A 207 4.01 -31.65 1.72
N PRO A 208 4.43 -32.58 0.84
CA PRO A 208 4.82 -33.91 1.24
C PRO A 208 6.15 -33.92 2.03
N ASN A 209 6.17 -34.72 3.08
CA ASN A 209 7.34 -35.21 3.79
C ASN A 209 8.14 -36.13 2.84
N LEU A 210 9.44 -35.89 2.72
CA LEU A 210 10.31 -36.70 1.87
C LEU A 210 10.85 -37.91 2.64
N HIS A 211 11.46 -38.83 1.89
CA HIS A 211 12.22 -39.98 2.40
C HIS A 211 11.44 -40.99 3.26
N PHE A 212 10.11 -40.89 3.31
CA PHE A 212 9.25 -41.84 4.01
C PHE A 212 8.81 -42.98 3.08
N ARG A 213 9.37 -44.17 3.28
CA ARG A 213 9.12 -45.41 2.52
C ARG A 213 8.48 -46.49 3.38
N ALA A 214 9.01 -46.74 4.56
CA ALA A 214 8.55 -47.76 5.50
C ALA A 214 8.43 -47.18 6.91
N PRO A 215 7.26 -47.33 7.58
CA PRO A 215 7.07 -46.78 8.93
C PRO A 215 8.08 -47.39 9.90
N ASN A 216 8.62 -46.55 10.81
CA ASN A 216 9.50 -47.04 11.86
C ASN A 216 8.75 -48.03 12.78
N PRO A 217 9.26 -49.26 12.99
CA PRO A 217 8.59 -50.27 13.81
C PRO A 217 8.49 -49.89 15.30
N ASP A 218 9.36 -49.00 15.78
CA ASP A 218 9.36 -48.52 17.17
C ASP A 218 8.27 -47.44 17.43
N ILE A 219 7.46 -47.13 16.41
CA ILE A 219 6.36 -46.16 16.46
C ILE A 219 5.05 -46.87 16.09
N ALA A 220 4.37 -47.42 17.09
CA ALA A 220 3.14 -48.21 16.87
C ALA A 220 2.07 -47.42 16.10
N ALA A 221 1.91 -46.12 16.41
CA ALA A 221 0.87 -45.28 15.84
C ALA A 221 1.00 -45.04 14.31
N LEU A 222 2.20 -45.22 13.73
CA LEU A 222 2.40 -45.18 12.28
C LEU A 222 1.98 -46.49 11.61
N ASN A 223 2.12 -47.60 12.32
CA ASN A 223 1.83 -48.94 11.83
C ASN A 223 0.34 -49.29 11.98
N ASP A 224 -0.31 -48.80 13.04
CA ASP A 224 -1.74 -49.02 13.30
C ASP A 224 -2.66 -47.95 12.68
N GLY A 225 -2.09 -46.94 12.04
CA GLY A 225 -2.82 -45.91 11.29
C GLY A 225 -3.39 -44.76 12.11
N ARG A 226 -3.11 -44.66 13.42
CA ARG A 226 -3.49 -43.48 14.23
C ARG A 226 -2.80 -42.19 13.78
N LEU A 227 -1.57 -42.30 13.29
CA LEU A 227 -0.79 -41.22 12.69
C LEU A 227 -0.59 -41.46 11.20
N GLN A 228 -0.81 -40.41 10.40
CA GLN A 228 -0.59 -40.46 8.96
C GLN A 228 0.50 -39.47 8.56
N VAL A 229 1.65 -39.99 8.13
CA VAL A 229 2.70 -39.15 7.54
C VAL A 229 2.19 -38.59 6.21
N VAL A 230 2.28 -37.28 6.04
CA VAL A 230 1.89 -36.62 4.80
C VAL A 230 2.98 -36.86 3.75
N ASN A 231 2.94 -37.98 3.03
CA ASN A 231 3.97 -38.35 2.03
C ASN A 231 3.55 -38.03 0.57
N LYS A 232 2.39 -37.40 0.40
CA LYS A 232 1.87 -36.85 -0.86
C LYS A 232 1.24 -35.49 -0.57
N PRO A 233 1.11 -34.59 -1.56
CA PRO A 233 0.37 -33.34 -1.36
C PRO A 233 -1.07 -33.63 -0.91
N LEU A 234 -1.50 -33.03 0.20
CA LEU A 234 -2.86 -33.19 0.73
C LEU A 234 -3.57 -31.83 0.76
N PRO A 235 -4.77 -31.70 0.19
CA PRO A 235 -5.60 -30.52 0.35
C PRO A 235 -5.81 -30.20 1.82
N TRP A 236 -5.80 -28.91 2.16
CA TRP A 236 -5.83 -28.48 3.54
C TRP A 236 -6.60 -27.19 3.74
N ASN A 237 -7.53 -27.22 4.69
CA ASN A 237 -8.38 -26.08 5.05
C ASN A 237 -7.89 -25.35 6.31
N GLY A 238 -6.63 -25.58 6.71
CA GLY A 238 -6.10 -25.09 7.99
C GLY A 238 -6.63 -25.89 9.18
N GLY A 239 -6.77 -25.22 10.32
CA GLY A 239 -7.19 -25.79 11.60
C GLY A 239 -6.22 -25.45 12.74
N LEU A 240 -6.29 -26.23 13.82
CA LEU A 240 -5.31 -26.16 14.91
C LEU A 240 -4.07 -26.98 14.54
N VAL A 241 -2.91 -26.34 14.62
CA VAL A 241 -1.61 -26.92 14.27
C VAL A 241 -0.66 -26.84 15.44
N ALA A 242 0.00 -27.94 15.73
CA ALA A 242 1.04 -27.99 16.73
C ALA A 242 2.42 -28.02 16.07
N VAL A 243 3.39 -27.29 16.63
CA VAL A 243 4.77 -27.24 16.14
C VAL A 243 5.74 -27.54 17.28
N ASN A 244 6.60 -28.54 17.08
CA ASN A 244 7.61 -28.97 18.04
C ASN A 244 9.00 -28.45 17.64
N SER A 245 9.80 -28.07 18.64
CA SER A 245 11.24 -27.92 18.47
C SER A 245 12.00 -28.24 19.74
N PHE A 246 12.90 -29.21 19.66
CA PHE A 246 13.62 -29.76 20.81
C PHE A 246 15.12 -29.62 20.59
N GLY A 247 15.79 -28.93 21.51
CA GLY A 247 17.24 -28.79 21.52
C GLY A 247 17.89 -30.07 22.01
N PHE A 248 19.02 -30.48 21.40
CA PHE A 248 19.71 -31.71 21.79
C PHE A 248 20.16 -31.72 23.27
N GLY A 249 20.31 -30.55 23.92
CA GLY A 249 20.57 -30.44 25.36
C GLY A 249 19.36 -30.71 26.26
N GLY A 250 18.18 -30.95 25.67
CA GLY A 250 16.93 -31.22 26.38
C GLY A 250 16.02 -30.01 26.60
N ALA A 251 16.30 -28.87 25.96
CA ALA A 251 15.43 -27.69 26.00
C ALA A 251 14.31 -27.84 24.97
N ASN A 252 13.06 -27.92 25.42
CA ASN A 252 11.92 -28.24 24.57
C ASN A 252 10.99 -27.04 24.39
N ALA A 253 10.44 -26.86 23.20
CA ALA A 253 9.43 -25.86 22.89
C ALA A 253 8.25 -26.49 22.12
N HIS A 254 7.04 -26.06 22.47
CA HIS A 254 5.80 -26.47 21.81
C HIS A 254 4.92 -25.24 21.57
N ILE A 255 4.42 -25.08 20.34
CA ILE A 255 3.59 -23.95 19.95
C ILE A 255 2.31 -24.45 19.28
N LEU A 256 1.19 -23.86 19.70
CA LEU A 256 -0.13 -24.10 19.14
C LEU A 256 -0.55 -22.90 18.30
N LEU A 257 -0.79 -23.15 17.01
CA LEU A 257 -1.24 -22.19 16.03
C LEU A 257 -2.69 -22.47 15.62
N ARG A 258 -3.43 -21.43 15.29
CA ARG A 258 -4.72 -21.50 14.60
C ARG A 258 -4.59 -20.83 13.25
N SER A 259 -4.95 -21.53 12.17
CA SER A 259 -5.11 -20.88 10.86
C SER A 259 -6.15 -19.76 10.96
N ASN A 260 -5.91 -18.65 10.27
CA ASN A 260 -6.92 -17.60 10.12
C ASN A 260 -7.46 -17.63 8.69
N PRO A 261 -8.40 -18.53 8.36
CA PRO A 261 -9.03 -18.50 7.05
C PRO A 261 -9.79 -17.18 6.94
N LYS A 262 -9.26 -16.23 6.16
CA LYS A 262 -9.97 -15.01 5.81
C LYS A 262 -10.61 -15.28 4.45
N PRO A 263 -11.94 -15.46 4.36
CA PRO A 263 -12.61 -15.41 3.07
C PRO A 263 -12.22 -14.08 2.44
N LYS A 264 -11.71 -14.10 1.20
CA LYS A 264 -11.44 -12.85 0.49
C LYS A 264 -12.74 -12.04 0.49
N ALA A 265 -12.64 -10.77 0.86
CA ALA A 265 -13.78 -9.88 0.70
C ALA A 265 -14.23 -9.93 -0.77
N PRO A 266 -15.53 -9.82 -1.06
CA PRO A 266 -15.98 -9.69 -2.43
C PRO A 266 -15.19 -8.59 -3.11
N ALA A 267 -14.63 -8.87 -4.27
CA ALA A 267 -13.92 -7.86 -5.05
C ALA A 267 -14.86 -6.68 -5.31
N ILE A 268 -14.34 -5.46 -5.23
CA ILE A 268 -15.14 -4.27 -5.53
C ILE A 268 -15.47 -4.33 -7.03
N GLN A 269 -16.75 -4.50 -7.35
CA GLN A 269 -17.24 -4.59 -8.73
C GLN A 269 -17.52 -3.18 -9.27
N ASP A 270 -16.44 -2.44 -9.57
CA ASP A 270 -16.49 -1.17 -10.27
C ASP A 270 -15.58 -1.17 -11.51
N ASN A 271 -15.80 -0.22 -12.41
CA ASN A 271 -14.97 0.01 -13.60
C ASN A 271 -13.96 1.15 -13.37
N ILE A 272 -13.67 1.50 -12.12
CA ILE A 272 -12.81 2.63 -11.80
C ILE A 272 -11.36 2.16 -11.88
N PRO A 273 -10.50 2.78 -12.72
CA PRO A 273 -9.09 2.42 -12.76
C PRO A 273 -8.39 2.66 -11.42
N ARG A 274 -7.40 1.85 -11.07
CA ARG A 274 -6.62 1.97 -9.83
C ARG A 274 -5.16 2.29 -10.13
N VAL A 275 -4.64 3.35 -9.51
CA VAL A 275 -3.21 3.67 -9.56
C VAL A 275 -2.50 2.89 -8.46
N VAL A 276 -1.50 2.10 -8.82
CA VAL A 276 -0.66 1.36 -7.87
C VAL A 276 0.77 1.83 -8.02
N ALA A 277 1.30 2.45 -6.97
CA ALA A 277 2.66 2.95 -6.94
C ALA A 277 3.53 2.09 -6.02
N VAL A 278 4.77 1.85 -6.44
CA VAL A 278 5.76 1.07 -5.70
C VAL A 278 7.13 1.76 -5.73
N SER A 279 7.99 1.36 -4.81
CA SER A 279 9.38 1.84 -4.77
C SER A 279 10.33 0.70 -4.46
N ALA A 280 11.56 0.79 -4.97
CA ALA A 280 12.60 -0.19 -4.70
C ALA A 280 13.99 0.44 -4.70
N ARG A 281 14.98 -0.36 -4.29
CA ARG A 281 16.41 -0.03 -4.31
C ARG A 281 16.95 0.11 -5.74
N THR A 282 16.35 -0.59 -6.70
CA THR A 282 16.78 -0.64 -8.10
C THR A 282 15.58 -0.55 -9.05
N GLU A 283 15.84 -0.23 -10.30
CA GLU A 283 14.83 -0.21 -11.36
C GLU A 283 14.17 -1.59 -11.54
N GLU A 284 14.97 -2.67 -11.51
CA GLU A 284 14.50 -4.05 -11.65
C GLU A 284 13.56 -4.45 -10.51
N GLY A 285 13.80 -3.93 -9.31
CA GLY A 285 12.91 -4.16 -8.16
C GLY A 285 11.52 -3.54 -8.39
N VAL A 286 11.47 -2.32 -8.94
CA VAL A 286 10.20 -1.68 -9.32
C VAL A 286 9.53 -2.47 -10.44
N GLN A 287 10.30 -2.83 -11.48
CA GLN A 287 9.83 -3.63 -12.62
C GLN A 287 9.16 -4.93 -12.15
N HIS A 288 9.81 -5.67 -11.25
CA HIS A 288 9.28 -6.92 -10.70
C HIS A 288 7.95 -6.74 -9.97
N PHE A 289 7.83 -5.69 -9.13
CA PHE A 289 6.57 -5.41 -8.44
C PHE A 289 5.44 -5.11 -9.43
N LEU A 290 5.70 -4.23 -10.41
CA LEU A 290 4.70 -3.84 -11.40
C LEU A 290 4.26 -5.03 -12.26
N GLU A 291 5.19 -5.85 -12.75
CA GLU A 291 4.86 -7.09 -13.47
C GLU A 291 4.03 -8.06 -12.62
N LYS A 292 4.38 -8.20 -11.33
CA LYS A 292 3.63 -9.06 -10.42
C LYS A 292 2.19 -8.58 -10.24
N ILE A 293 2.00 -7.28 -10.04
CA ILE A 293 0.69 -6.63 -9.88
C ILE A 293 -0.15 -6.83 -11.15
N GLU A 294 0.45 -6.65 -12.33
CA GLU A 294 -0.20 -6.79 -13.63
C GLU A 294 -0.53 -8.25 -13.98
N SER A 295 0.27 -9.21 -13.49
CA SER A 295 0.09 -10.65 -13.79
C SER A 295 -1.07 -11.33 -13.05
N VAL A 296 -1.63 -10.69 -12.03
CA VAL A 296 -2.70 -11.26 -11.20
C VAL A 296 -4.01 -10.50 -11.41
N PRO A 297 -5.18 -11.16 -11.33
CA PRO A 297 -6.45 -10.45 -11.27
C PRO A 297 -6.44 -9.41 -10.14
N ARG A 298 -7.11 -8.27 -10.35
CA ARG A 298 -7.22 -7.18 -9.37
C ARG A 298 -7.58 -7.74 -7.99
N ASP A 299 -6.68 -7.50 -7.03
CA ASP A 299 -6.82 -7.89 -5.64
C ASP A 299 -6.66 -6.63 -4.78
N ASP A 300 -7.81 -6.05 -4.37
CA ASP A 300 -7.85 -4.78 -3.64
C ASP A 300 -7.19 -4.87 -2.25
N ASP A 301 -7.24 -6.04 -1.59
CA ASP A 301 -6.55 -6.27 -0.31
C ASP A 301 -5.03 -6.22 -0.52
N TYR A 302 -4.53 -6.79 -1.62
CA TYR A 302 -3.11 -6.73 -1.97
C TYR A 302 -2.67 -5.31 -2.38
N ILE A 303 -3.47 -4.62 -3.20
CA ILE A 303 -3.19 -3.24 -3.63
C ILE A 303 -3.17 -2.29 -2.42
N SER A 304 -4.12 -2.43 -1.49
CA SER A 304 -4.18 -1.64 -0.26
C SER A 304 -2.92 -1.84 0.59
N LEU A 305 -2.43 -3.09 0.71
CA LEU A 305 -1.20 -3.38 1.43
C LEU A 305 0.03 -2.74 0.78
N LEU A 306 0.13 -2.79 -0.56
CA LEU A 306 1.21 -2.12 -1.30
C LEU A 306 1.16 -0.60 -1.12
N HIS A 307 -0.04 -0.02 -1.19
CA HIS A 307 -0.23 1.41 -0.97
C HIS A 307 0.22 1.82 0.43
N GLU A 308 -0.16 1.09 1.48
CA GLU A 308 0.27 1.37 2.86
C GLU A 308 1.81 1.34 3.01
N ILE A 309 2.48 0.40 2.33
CA ILE A 309 3.95 0.26 2.38
C ILE A 309 4.64 1.42 1.63
N HIS A 310 4.12 1.80 0.47
CA HIS A 310 4.78 2.71 -0.46
C HIS A 310 4.23 4.15 -0.45
N SER A 311 3.21 4.45 0.36
CA SER A 311 2.68 5.81 0.57
C SER A 311 3.68 6.76 1.21
N SER A 312 4.67 6.20 1.92
CA SER A 312 5.75 6.95 2.57
C SER A 312 7.10 6.66 1.93
N ASN A 313 8.03 7.61 2.05
CA ASN A 313 9.39 7.42 1.57
C ASN A 313 10.10 6.30 2.35
N ILE A 314 10.58 5.28 1.65
CA ILE A 314 11.37 4.20 2.24
C ILE A 314 12.86 4.54 2.06
N PRO A 315 13.63 4.71 3.15
CA PRO A 315 15.05 5.04 3.06
C PRO A 315 15.83 4.08 2.16
N GLY A 316 16.60 4.64 1.23
CA GLY A 316 17.40 3.88 0.28
C GLY A 316 16.66 3.45 -0.98
N HIS A 317 15.33 3.60 -1.08
CA HIS A 317 14.62 3.35 -2.33
C HIS A 317 14.80 4.53 -3.28
N SER A 318 15.76 4.43 -4.20
CA SER A 318 16.07 5.46 -5.18
C SER A 318 15.26 5.34 -6.47
N TYR A 319 14.42 4.31 -6.61
CA TYR A 319 13.54 4.10 -7.76
C TYR A 319 12.09 4.02 -7.32
N ARG A 320 11.22 4.64 -8.12
CA ARG A 320 9.76 4.57 -7.96
C ARG A 320 9.13 4.27 -9.31
N GLY A 321 7.96 3.67 -9.28
CA GLY A 321 7.15 3.50 -10.48
C GLY A 321 5.69 3.31 -10.14
N TYR A 322 4.84 3.44 -11.15
CA TYR A 322 3.41 3.20 -11.03
C TYR A 322 2.86 2.44 -12.24
N THR A 323 1.70 1.82 -12.04
CA THR A 323 0.85 1.26 -13.11
C THR A 323 -0.60 1.64 -12.85
N VAL A 324 -1.39 1.79 -13.91
CA VAL A 324 -2.84 2.06 -13.82
C VAL A 324 -3.62 0.82 -14.26
N LEU A 325 -4.21 0.13 -13.28
CA LEU A 325 -4.99 -1.08 -13.50
C LEU A 325 -6.42 -0.75 -13.95
N GLY A 326 -6.96 -1.52 -14.89
CA GLY A 326 -8.33 -1.37 -15.38
C GLY A 326 -8.55 -0.19 -16.33
N ALA A 327 -7.49 0.53 -16.72
CA ALA A 327 -7.57 1.56 -17.75
C ALA A 327 -7.63 0.94 -19.16
N ASN A 328 -8.36 1.60 -20.07
CA ASN A 328 -8.42 1.20 -21.49
C ASN A 328 -7.04 1.33 -22.18
N THR A 329 -6.23 2.29 -21.72
CA THR A 329 -4.87 2.49 -22.19
C THR A 329 -3.91 2.15 -21.05
N PRO A 330 -3.03 1.16 -21.21
CA PRO A 330 -1.99 0.87 -20.22
C PRO A 330 -1.12 2.11 -19.99
N SER A 331 -0.97 2.51 -18.73
CA SER A 331 -0.10 3.61 -18.33
C SER A 331 0.82 3.13 -17.22
N ARG A 332 2.13 3.26 -17.47
CA ARG A 332 3.20 2.76 -16.63
C ARG A 332 4.41 3.65 -16.79
N GLU A 333 5.08 3.93 -15.67
CA GLU A 333 6.33 4.67 -15.66
C GLU A 333 7.23 4.19 -14.52
N ILE A 334 8.55 4.23 -14.76
CA ILE A 334 9.57 3.99 -13.75
C ILE A 334 10.59 5.13 -13.85
N GLY A 335 10.96 5.66 -12.69
CA GLY A 335 11.90 6.77 -12.61
C GLY A 335 12.81 6.68 -11.39
N GLN A 336 14.02 7.20 -11.55
CA GLN A 336 14.95 7.41 -10.45
C GLN A 336 14.61 8.72 -9.71
N ILE A 337 14.76 8.73 -8.39
CA ILE A 337 14.51 9.89 -7.54
C ILE A 337 15.77 10.28 -6.74
N SER A 338 15.99 11.59 -6.56
CA SER A 338 17.14 12.14 -5.82
C SER A 338 17.01 12.05 -4.30
N GLY A 339 15.85 11.62 -3.77
CA GLY A 339 15.58 11.51 -2.34
C GLY A 339 15.41 12.85 -1.60
N GLU A 340 15.61 13.98 -2.29
CA GLU A 340 15.43 15.32 -1.75
C GLU A 340 13.94 15.63 -1.51
N LYS A 341 13.64 16.34 -0.42
CA LYS A 341 12.29 16.85 -0.19
C LYS A 341 12.02 17.95 -1.22
N ARG A 342 10.96 17.78 -2.01
CA ARG A 342 10.51 18.75 -3.01
C ARG A 342 9.25 19.44 -2.51
N PRO A 343 9.20 20.79 -2.48
CA PRO A 343 7.98 21.49 -2.11
C PRO A 343 6.89 21.23 -3.16
N VAL A 344 5.67 20.99 -2.69
CA VAL A 344 4.50 20.80 -3.55
C VAL A 344 3.83 22.16 -3.77
N TRP A 345 3.68 22.57 -5.02
CA TRP A 345 2.96 23.79 -5.37
C TRP A 345 1.64 23.45 -6.05
N PHE A 346 0.54 24.00 -5.53
CA PHE A 346 -0.74 23.95 -6.23
C PHE A 346 -0.89 25.21 -7.08
N VAL A 347 -1.13 25.00 -8.39
CA VAL A 347 -1.29 26.07 -9.36
C VAL A 347 -2.71 26.00 -9.92
N PHE A 348 -3.51 27.01 -9.62
CA PHE A 348 -4.92 27.07 -10.00
C PHE A 348 -5.09 27.95 -11.25
N SER A 349 -5.25 27.32 -12.40
CA SER A 349 -5.52 28.00 -13.66
C SER A 349 -6.88 28.72 -13.65
N GLY A 350 -6.99 29.76 -14.47
CA GLY A 350 -8.21 30.57 -14.56
C GLY A 350 -9.12 30.18 -15.73
N MET A 351 -9.76 31.21 -16.30
CA MET A 351 -10.59 31.11 -17.51
C MET A 351 -9.83 30.55 -18.71
N GLY A 352 -10.56 29.87 -19.59
CA GLY A 352 -10.04 29.20 -20.78
C GLY A 352 -9.71 27.73 -20.56
N THR A 353 -9.93 27.20 -19.35
CA THR A 353 -9.71 25.79 -18.99
C THR A 353 -10.98 24.94 -19.04
N GLN A 354 -12.14 25.58 -19.22
CA GLN A 354 -13.43 24.92 -19.27
C GLN A 354 -13.71 24.27 -20.62
N TRP A 355 -14.45 23.15 -20.61
CA TRP A 355 -14.84 22.39 -21.81
C TRP A 355 -16.06 21.50 -21.52
N GLY A 356 -16.80 21.12 -22.56
CA GLY A 356 -18.00 20.27 -22.46
C GLY A 356 -17.72 18.90 -21.83
N GLY A 357 -18.31 18.62 -20.67
CA GLY A 357 -18.16 17.34 -19.96
C GLY A 357 -17.02 17.29 -18.93
N MET A 358 -16.39 18.42 -18.63
CA MET A 358 -15.34 18.48 -17.61
C MET A 358 -15.80 17.97 -16.23
N GLY A 359 -14.96 17.15 -15.58
CA GLY A 359 -15.24 16.55 -14.28
C GLY A 359 -16.17 15.33 -14.29
N LYS A 360 -16.83 15.02 -15.41
CA LYS A 360 -17.81 13.91 -15.51
C LYS A 360 -17.24 12.56 -15.08
N ASP A 361 -16.06 12.20 -15.57
CA ASP A 361 -15.44 10.92 -15.24
C ASP A 361 -14.99 10.85 -13.77
N LEU A 362 -14.58 11.99 -13.21
CA LEU A 362 -14.16 12.11 -11.81
C LEU A 362 -15.32 11.97 -10.83
N MET A 363 -16.57 12.14 -11.25
CA MET A 363 -17.76 11.88 -10.41
C MET A 363 -17.86 10.42 -9.94
N GLN A 364 -17.13 9.51 -10.57
CA GLN A 364 -17.04 8.12 -10.10
C GLN A 364 -16.22 8.00 -8.80
N LEU A 365 -15.38 8.98 -8.50
CA LEU A 365 -14.62 9.05 -7.25
C LEU A 365 -15.49 9.69 -6.17
N GLU A 366 -15.86 8.92 -5.14
CA GLU A 366 -16.73 9.36 -4.05
C GLU A 366 -16.27 10.68 -3.39
N VAL A 367 -14.95 10.89 -3.26
CA VAL A 367 -14.37 12.12 -2.70
C VAL A 367 -14.68 13.33 -3.57
N PHE A 368 -14.47 13.21 -4.89
CA PHE A 368 -14.74 14.29 -5.84
C PHE A 368 -16.24 14.57 -5.93
N GLU A 369 -17.04 13.51 -6.02
CA GLU A 369 -18.50 13.59 -6.10
C GLU A 369 -19.11 14.32 -4.90
N LYS A 370 -18.67 13.99 -3.67
CA LYS A 370 -19.13 14.67 -2.45
C LYS A 370 -18.79 16.14 -2.45
N ALA A 371 -17.57 16.51 -2.84
CA ALA A 371 -17.12 17.88 -2.92
C ALA A 371 -17.96 18.66 -3.96
N PHE A 372 -18.15 18.08 -5.14
CA PHE A 372 -18.93 18.69 -6.22
C PHE A 372 -20.41 18.84 -5.84
N ARG A 373 -21.00 17.83 -5.20
CA ARG A 373 -22.37 17.88 -4.69
C ARG A 373 -22.53 18.99 -3.66
N LYS A 374 -21.57 19.14 -2.74
CA LYS A 374 -21.57 20.23 -1.76
C LYS A 374 -21.61 21.61 -2.43
N CYS A 375 -20.83 21.81 -3.49
CA CYS A 375 -20.91 23.00 -4.32
C CYS A 375 -22.29 23.16 -5.00
N ALA A 376 -22.85 22.09 -5.57
CA ALA A 376 -24.15 22.12 -6.23
C ALA A 376 -25.29 22.48 -5.25
N GLU A 377 -25.29 21.92 -4.05
CA GLU A 377 -26.28 22.24 -3.01
C GLU A 377 -26.24 23.71 -2.61
N ALA A 378 -25.04 24.31 -2.49
CA ALA A 378 -24.88 25.74 -2.19
C ALA A 378 -25.47 26.66 -3.27
N LEU A 379 -25.54 26.19 -4.52
CA LEU A 379 -26.05 26.95 -5.66
C LEU A 379 -27.56 26.80 -5.89
N LYS A 380 -28.21 25.81 -5.26
CA LYS A 380 -29.66 25.59 -5.41
C LYS A 380 -30.51 26.82 -5.07
N PRO A 381 -30.25 27.58 -3.97
CA PRO A 381 -31.02 28.78 -3.64
C PRO A 381 -30.93 29.86 -4.72
N GLU A 382 -29.85 29.87 -5.49
CA GLU A 382 -29.61 30.80 -6.59
C GLU A 382 -30.22 30.33 -7.93
N GLY A 383 -30.88 29.17 -7.94
CA GLY A 383 -31.52 28.61 -9.14
C GLY A 383 -30.54 28.09 -10.18
N PHE A 384 -29.32 27.72 -9.76
CA PHE A 384 -28.26 27.26 -10.67
C PHE A 384 -28.05 25.75 -10.53
N ASP A 385 -28.31 25.00 -11.62
CA ASP A 385 -28.13 23.55 -11.67
C ASP A 385 -26.72 23.19 -12.18
N LEU A 386 -25.81 23.00 -11.23
CA LEU A 386 -24.43 22.64 -11.53
C LEU A 386 -24.29 21.22 -12.12
N PHE A 387 -25.18 20.29 -11.76
CA PHE A 387 -25.11 18.92 -12.30
C PHE A 387 -25.57 18.87 -13.74
N ASP A 388 -26.61 19.63 -14.11
CA ASP A 388 -27.04 19.74 -15.51
C ASP A 388 -25.91 20.28 -16.40
N ILE A 389 -25.20 21.31 -15.96
CA ILE A 389 -24.05 21.86 -16.69
C ILE A 389 -22.92 20.84 -16.84
N ALA A 390 -22.60 20.07 -15.81
CA ALA A 390 -21.54 19.07 -15.88
C ALA A 390 -21.90 17.87 -16.77
N VAL A 391 -23.17 17.44 -16.75
CA VAL A 391 -23.61 16.22 -17.44
C VAL A 391 -24.04 16.48 -18.88
N ASN A 392 -24.77 17.57 -19.12
CA ASN A 392 -25.40 17.90 -20.40
C ASN A 392 -24.76 19.13 -21.09
N GLY A 393 -23.82 19.82 -20.42
CA GLY A 393 -23.13 20.97 -20.98
C GLY A 393 -22.29 20.64 -22.21
N THR A 394 -22.30 21.56 -23.16
CA THR A 394 -21.46 21.55 -24.37
C THR A 394 -20.44 22.68 -24.30
N ASP A 395 -19.51 22.77 -25.25
CA ASP A 395 -18.57 23.90 -25.28
C ASP A 395 -19.29 25.26 -25.33
N ALA A 396 -20.41 25.34 -26.06
CA ALA A 396 -21.23 26.56 -26.13
C ALA A 396 -21.89 26.91 -24.78
N THR A 397 -22.11 25.93 -23.89
CA THR A 397 -22.60 26.19 -22.52
C THR A 397 -21.62 27.08 -21.75
N PHE A 398 -20.34 26.99 -22.07
CA PHE A 398 -19.26 27.74 -21.40
C PHE A 398 -18.92 29.08 -22.07
N ASP A 399 -19.59 29.45 -23.16
CA ASP A 399 -19.55 30.84 -23.65
C ASP A 399 -20.18 31.81 -22.63
N ASN A 400 -21.07 31.30 -21.77
CA ASN A 400 -21.58 32.01 -20.62
C ASN A 400 -20.53 32.06 -19.48
N VAL A 401 -20.06 33.26 -19.15
CA VAL A 401 -19.08 33.52 -18.07
C VAL A 401 -19.50 32.96 -16.71
N LEU A 402 -20.80 32.97 -16.40
CA LEU A 402 -21.31 32.45 -15.13
C LEU A 402 -21.07 30.94 -15.02
N ASN A 403 -21.39 30.21 -16.09
CA ASN A 403 -21.18 28.77 -16.16
C ASN A 403 -19.69 28.45 -16.02
N SER A 404 -18.84 29.18 -16.73
CA SER A 404 -17.39 29.01 -16.68
C SER A 404 -16.81 29.22 -15.28
N PHE A 405 -17.09 30.35 -14.61
CA PHE A 405 -16.56 30.61 -13.28
C PHE A 405 -17.02 29.57 -12.26
N VAL A 406 -18.31 29.26 -12.24
CA VAL A 406 -18.87 28.32 -11.27
C VAL A 406 -18.26 26.92 -11.46
N SER A 407 -18.24 26.43 -12.69
CA SER A 407 -17.81 25.07 -12.95
C SER A 407 -16.29 24.90 -12.80
N ILE A 408 -15.47 25.90 -13.16
CA ILE A 408 -14.02 25.88 -12.88
C ILE A 408 -13.77 25.80 -11.38
N THR A 409 -14.42 26.64 -10.58
CA THR A 409 -14.25 26.65 -9.13
C THR A 409 -14.70 25.34 -8.50
N ALA A 410 -15.87 24.80 -8.88
CA ALA A 410 -16.36 23.53 -8.35
C ALA A 410 -15.43 22.35 -8.67
N ILE A 411 -14.84 22.31 -9.87
CA ILE A 411 -13.85 21.28 -10.23
C ILE A 411 -12.58 21.45 -9.41
N GLN A 412 -12.07 22.67 -9.26
CA GLN A 412 -10.87 22.94 -8.46
C GLN A 412 -11.05 22.51 -7.00
N VAL A 413 -12.23 22.78 -6.41
CA VAL A 413 -12.60 22.28 -5.07
C VAL A 413 -12.54 20.76 -5.01
N GLY A 414 -13.16 20.06 -5.97
CA GLY A 414 -13.13 18.59 -6.03
C GLY A 414 -11.72 18.01 -6.22
N LEU A 415 -10.87 18.65 -7.03
CA LEU A 415 -9.49 18.23 -7.24
C LEU A 415 -8.64 18.40 -5.97
N VAL A 416 -8.84 19.48 -5.21
CA VAL A 416 -8.19 19.69 -3.91
C VAL A 416 -8.56 18.59 -2.93
N ASP A 417 -9.83 18.19 -2.87
CA ASP A 417 -10.29 17.12 -1.99
C ASP A 417 -9.70 15.76 -2.39
N VAL A 418 -9.61 15.47 -3.69
CA VAL A 418 -8.94 14.24 -4.18
C VAL A 418 -7.47 14.20 -3.74
N LEU A 419 -6.71 15.27 -3.95
CA LEU A 419 -5.30 15.34 -3.54
C LEU A 419 -5.16 15.22 -2.02
N SER A 420 -6.01 15.91 -1.26
CA SER A 420 -6.00 15.87 0.21
C SER A 420 -6.35 14.48 0.74
N SER A 421 -7.24 13.74 0.08
CA SER A 421 -7.62 12.39 0.50
C SER A 421 -6.48 11.37 0.45
N ILE A 422 -5.45 11.63 -0.35
CA ILE A 422 -4.22 10.82 -0.43
C ILE A 422 -3.03 11.48 0.27
N GLY A 423 -3.29 12.49 1.11
CA GLY A 423 -2.28 13.16 1.94
C GLY A 423 -1.35 14.12 1.20
N ILE A 424 -1.72 14.54 -0.03
CA ILE A 424 -0.97 15.55 -0.77
C ILE A 424 -1.50 16.93 -0.41
N HIS A 425 -0.66 17.73 0.25
CA HIS A 425 -0.95 19.10 0.64
C HIS A 425 0.11 20.05 0.05
N PRO A 426 -0.27 21.30 -0.29
CA PRO A 426 0.66 22.27 -0.85
C PRO A 426 1.58 22.85 0.23
N ASP A 427 2.86 23.03 -0.12
CA ASP A 427 3.79 23.95 0.57
C ASP A 427 3.67 25.38 0.01
N GLY A 428 3.13 25.54 -1.21
CA GLY A 428 2.86 26.83 -1.83
C GLY A 428 1.64 26.79 -2.75
N ILE A 429 0.92 27.91 -2.85
CA ILE A 429 -0.33 28.03 -3.62
C ILE A 429 -0.23 29.28 -4.50
N VAL A 430 -0.58 29.15 -5.78
CA VAL A 430 -0.69 30.27 -6.72
C VAL A 430 -1.97 30.14 -7.53
N GLY A 431 -2.74 31.22 -7.59
CA GLY A 431 -3.95 31.31 -8.38
C GLY A 431 -3.77 32.27 -9.54
N HIS A 432 -4.35 31.92 -10.68
CA HIS A 432 -4.44 32.81 -11.83
C HIS A 432 -5.89 33.22 -12.03
N SER A 433 -6.19 34.51 -11.84
CA SER A 433 -7.54 35.05 -12.06
C SER A 433 -8.60 34.32 -11.21
N VAL A 434 -9.65 33.77 -11.82
CA VAL A 434 -10.69 32.99 -11.11
C VAL A 434 -10.13 31.78 -10.35
N GLY A 435 -8.93 31.29 -10.70
CA GLY A 435 -8.25 30.23 -9.96
C GLY A 435 -7.93 30.60 -8.51
N GLU A 436 -7.87 31.89 -8.16
CA GLU A 436 -7.71 32.34 -6.76
C GLU A 436 -8.86 31.86 -5.84
N LEU A 437 -10.03 31.54 -6.39
CA LEU A 437 -11.12 30.93 -5.62
C LEU A 437 -10.78 29.49 -5.19
N GLY A 438 -10.13 28.74 -6.07
CA GLY A 438 -9.58 27.43 -5.74
C GLY A 438 -8.44 27.53 -4.73
N CYS A 439 -7.61 28.57 -4.82
CA CYS A 439 -6.57 28.85 -3.81
C CYS A 439 -7.17 29.11 -2.43
N ALA A 440 -8.19 29.97 -2.35
CA ALA A 440 -8.85 30.29 -1.08
C ALA A 440 -9.43 29.04 -0.42
N TYR A 441 -9.95 28.08 -1.21
CA TYR A 441 -10.38 26.78 -0.71
C TYR A 441 -9.21 25.92 -0.23
N ALA A 442 -8.15 25.78 -1.04
CA ALA A 442 -7.00 24.94 -0.71
C ALA A 442 -6.20 25.45 0.50
N ASP A 443 -6.19 26.77 0.73
CA ASP A 443 -5.59 27.41 1.90
C ASP A 443 -6.50 27.35 3.14
N GLY A 444 -7.75 26.91 2.99
CA GLY A 444 -8.73 26.80 4.08
C GLY A 444 -9.38 28.13 4.48
N THR A 445 -9.12 29.21 3.74
CA THR A 445 -9.76 30.52 3.95
C THR A 445 -11.24 30.48 3.56
N PHE A 446 -11.60 29.72 2.51
CA PHE A 446 -12.98 29.52 2.07
C PHE A 446 -13.45 28.09 2.32
N SER A 447 -14.72 27.94 2.70
CA SER A 447 -15.45 26.69 2.52
C SER A 447 -15.73 26.41 1.04
N ALA A 448 -16.10 25.17 0.71
CA ALA A 448 -16.50 24.79 -0.66
C ALA A 448 -17.71 25.63 -1.15
N GLU A 449 -18.65 25.91 -0.25
CA GLU A 449 -19.83 26.74 -0.52
C GLU A 449 -19.44 28.19 -0.79
N GLN A 450 -18.57 28.76 0.05
CA GLN A 450 -18.07 30.13 -0.13
C GLN A 450 -17.31 30.28 -1.46
N ALA A 451 -16.44 29.32 -1.79
CA ALA A 451 -15.70 29.33 -3.04
C ALA A 451 -16.64 29.33 -4.26
N VAL A 452 -17.60 28.40 -4.32
CA VAL A 452 -18.48 28.29 -5.47
C VAL A 452 -19.46 29.47 -5.56
N LEU A 453 -19.98 29.97 -4.43
CA LEU A 453 -20.85 31.14 -4.40
C LEU A 453 -20.09 32.41 -4.80
N ALA A 454 -18.82 32.55 -4.41
CA ALA A 454 -17.98 33.63 -4.89
C ALA A 454 -17.80 33.57 -6.40
N GLY A 455 -17.59 32.38 -6.97
CA GLY A 455 -17.55 32.15 -8.43
C GLY A 455 -18.87 32.53 -9.12
N TYR A 456 -20.00 32.10 -8.54
CA TYR A 456 -21.34 32.43 -9.02
C TYR A 456 -21.58 33.94 -9.05
N TRP A 457 -21.39 34.63 -7.92
CA TRP A 457 -21.63 36.06 -7.86
C TRP A 457 -20.66 36.87 -8.70
N ARG A 458 -19.41 36.41 -8.84
CA ARG A 458 -18.43 36.99 -9.77
C ARG A 458 -18.94 36.96 -11.21
N GLY A 459 -19.50 35.84 -11.65
CA GLY A 459 -20.04 35.70 -13.01
C GLY A 459 -21.36 36.46 -13.19
N ARG A 460 -22.24 36.37 -12.21
CA ARG A 460 -23.58 36.98 -12.24
C ARG A 460 -23.49 38.50 -12.29
N CYS A 461 -22.59 39.10 -11.49
CA CYS A 461 -22.40 40.54 -11.49
C CYS A 461 -21.84 41.05 -12.82
N ILE A 462 -20.99 40.27 -13.51
CA ILE A 462 -20.51 40.62 -14.85
C ILE A 462 -21.68 40.63 -15.84
N LEU A 463 -22.51 39.57 -15.87
CA LEU A 463 -23.66 39.48 -16.77
C LEU A 463 -24.71 40.57 -16.54
N GLU A 464 -24.94 40.92 -15.28
CA GLU A 464 -25.94 41.94 -14.92
C GLU A 464 -25.40 43.37 -14.98
N SER A 465 -24.10 43.54 -15.23
CA SER A 465 -23.50 44.84 -15.50
C SER A 465 -23.53 45.10 -16.99
N LYS A 466 -23.92 46.32 -17.40
CA LYS A 466 -23.97 46.72 -18.82
C LYS A 466 -22.58 47.08 -19.33
N LEU A 467 -21.65 46.14 -19.21
CA LEU A 467 -20.25 46.37 -19.59
C LEU A 467 -20.11 46.57 -21.10
N PRO A 468 -19.17 47.40 -21.54
CA PRO A 468 -18.83 47.48 -22.97
C PRO A 468 -18.27 46.14 -23.44
N LEU A 469 -18.51 45.83 -24.72
CA LEU A 469 -17.95 44.63 -25.34
C LEU A 469 -16.41 44.67 -25.23
N GLY A 470 -15.83 43.59 -24.75
CA GLY A 470 -14.40 43.44 -24.50
C GLY A 470 -13.83 42.17 -25.12
N SER A 471 -12.51 42.11 -25.22
CA SER A 471 -11.77 40.93 -25.62
C SER A 471 -10.42 40.90 -24.92
N MET A 472 -9.76 39.74 -24.95
CA MET A 472 -8.42 39.53 -24.42
C MET A 472 -7.58 38.77 -25.44
N ALA A 473 -6.26 38.99 -25.42
CA ALA A 473 -5.33 38.29 -26.31
C ALA A 473 -4.02 37.97 -25.57
N ALA A 474 -3.51 36.76 -25.77
CA ALA A 474 -2.20 36.34 -25.30
C ALA A 474 -1.13 36.74 -26.32
N ILE A 475 -0.07 37.40 -25.84
CA ILE A 475 1.11 37.79 -26.61
C ILE A 475 2.29 37.00 -26.05
N GLU A 476 2.85 36.07 -26.83
CA GLU A 476 3.79 35.05 -26.30
C GLU A 476 4.92 34.72 -27.30
N ILE A 477 5.87 33.87 -26.87
CA ILE A 477 6.79 33.15 -27.76
C ILE A 477 6.17 31.81 -28.17
N ILE A 478 6.22 31.48 -29.47
CA ILE A 478 6.14 30.07 -29.89
C ILE A 478 7.58 29.55 -30.03
N PRO A 479 7.99 28.49 -29.31
CA PRO A 479 9.24 27.80 -29.58
C PRO A 479 9.22 27.24 -31.01
N ALA A 480 10.35 27.30 -31.73
CA ALA A 480 10.50 26.88 -33.13
C ALA A 480 10.17 25.39 -33.45
N CYS A 481 9.60 24.62 -32.52
CA CYS A 481 9.29 23.20 -32.70
C CYS A 481 7.94 22.92 -33.42
N HIS A 482 7.09 23.93 -33.68
CA HIS A 482 5.76 23.70 -34.29
C HIS A 482 5.47 24.46 -35.59
N SER A 483 6.40 25.24 -36.15
CA SER A 483 6.24 25.82 -37.49
C SER A 483 7.55 26.39 -38.04
N ASN A 484 7.76 26.28 -39.36
CA ASN A 484 8.89 26.83 -40.13
C ASN A 484 8.92 28.38 -40.17
N ILE A 485 8.65 29.06 -39.06
CA ILE A 485 8.58 30.52 -38.97
C ILE A 485 9.58 30.99 -37.91
N ASN A 486 10.61 31.71 -38.35
CA ASN A 486 11.51 32.47 -37.50
C ASN A 486 10.74 33.68 -36.94
N MET A 487 10.00 33.51 -35.84
CA MET A 487 9.37 34.60 -35.09
C MET A 487 10.24 35.04 -33.92
N SER A 488 10.28 36.34 -33.67
CA SER A 488 11.10 36.99 -32.65
C SER A 488 10.54 36.79 -31.23
N THR A 489 11.37 37.07 -30.24
CA THR A 489 11.09 37.04 -28.80
C THR A 489 9.76 37.72 -28.44
N GLY A 490 9.01 37.13 -27.52
CA GLY A 490 7.82 37.69 -26.91
C GLY A 490 8.18 38.96 -26.15
N LEU A 491 7.20 39.83 -25.96
CA LEU A 491 7.43 41.10 -25.30
C LEU A 491 7.34 40.92 -23.79
N SER A 492 8.33 41.43 -23.07
CA SER A 492 8.24 41.55 -21.61
C SER A 492 7.09 42.47 -21.22
N TRP A 493 6.66 42.39 -19.96
CA TRP A 493 5.59 43.24 -19.42
C TRP A 493 5.80 44.73 -19.70
N ASP A 494 7.02 45.24 -19.48
CA ASP A 494 7.33 46.66 -19.66
C ASP A 494 7.37 47.08 -21.13
N GLU A 495 7.90 46.22 -22.01
CA GLU A 495 7.91 46.46 -23.46
C GLU A 495 6.49 46.47 -24.03
N LEU A 496 5.66 45.51 -23.61
CA LEU A 496 4.27 45.45 -24.07
C LEU A 496 3.47 46.63 -23.55
N LYS A 497 3.67 47.03 -22.29
CA LYS A 497 3.06 48.21 -21.70
C LYS A 497 3.42 49.49 -22.46
N ALA A 498 4.67 49.63 -22.91
CA ALA A 498 5.12 50.77 -23.71
C ALA A 498 4.51 50.80 -25.12
N ARG A 499 4.13 49.63 -25.66
CA ARG A 499 3.58 49.47 -27.01
C ARG A 499 2.05 49.44 -27.07
N CYS A 500 1.38 49.18 -25.95
CA CYS A 500 -0.08 49.12 -25.90
C CYS A 500 -0.70 50.47 -26.27
N PRO A 501 -1.67 50.51 -27.20
CA PRO A 501 -2.54 51.66 -27.39
C PRO A 501 -3.24 52.04 -26.07
N PRO A 502 -3.63 53.32 -25.88
CA PRO A 502 -4.27 53.77 -24.65
C PRO A 502 -5.49 52.95 -24.23
N GLU A 503 -6.21 52.34 -25.17
CA GLU A 503 -7.42 51.53 -24.98
C GLU A 503 -7.13 50.10 -24.49
N ILE A 504 -5.91 49.61 -24.68
CA ILE A 504 -5.50 48.23 -24.38
C ILE A 504 -4.63 48.23 -23.11
N ILE A 505 -4.90 47.28 -22.22
CA ILE A 505 -4.24 47.18 -20.92
C ILE A 505 -3.52 45.82 -20.82
N PRO A 506 -2.22 45.79 -20.48
CA PRO A 506 -1.56 44.58 -20.00
C PRO A 506 -2.27 44.07 -18.74
N ALA A 507 -2.81 42.86 -18.79
CA ALA A 507 -3.76 42.33 -17.82
C ALA A 507 -3.20 41.15 -17.01
N CYS A 508 -2.50 40.21 -17.67
CA CYS A 508 -1.93 39.03 -17.01
C CYS A 508 -0.45 38.90 -17.37
N HIS A 509 0.44 38.82 -16.38
CA HIS A 509 1.86 38.53 -16.57
C HIS A 509 2.08 37.03 -16.34
N ASN A 510 2.12 36.23 -17.42
CA ASN A 510 2.11 34.77 -17.33
C ASN A 510 3.54 34.19 -17.23
N SER A 511 4.47 34.74 -17.99
CA SER A 511 5.91 34.45 -17.92
C SER A 511 6.71 35.72 -18.26
N ALA A 512 8.04 35.67 -18.21
CA ALA A 512 8.90 36.81 -18.54
C ALA A 512 8.67 37.40 -19.96
N ASP A 513 8.06 36.61 -20.84
CA ASP A 513 7.84 36.84 -22.27
C ASP A 513 6.42 36.45 -22.75
N SER A 514 5.49 36.15 -21.84
CA SER A 514 4.07 35.93 -22.11
C SER A 514 3.22 36.86 -21.28
N VAL A 515 2.44 37.69 -21.95
CA VAL A 515 1.53 38.64 -21.34
C VAL A 515 0.20 38.61 -22.05
N THR A 516 -0.88 38.57 -21.27
CA THR A 516 -2.24 38.73 -21.81
C THR A 516 -2.64 40.20 -21.73
N VAL A 517 -3.13 40.76 -22.83
CA VAL A 517 -3.71 42.10 -22.91
C VAL A 517 -5.23 42.05 -22.95
N SER A 518 -5.87 43.13 -22.55
CA SER A 518 -7.32 43.24 -22.37
C SER A 518 -7.83 44.61 -22.84
N GLY A 519 -8.92 44.63 -23.60
CA GLY A 519 -9.46 45.88 -24.15
C GLY A 519 -10.64 45.70 -25.11
N PRO A 520 -11.07 46.77 -25.82
CA PRO A 520 -12.17 46.70 -26.77
C PRO A 520 -11.81 45.84 -28.00
N PRO A 521 -12.73 44.99 -28.51
CA PRO A 521 -12.43 44.04 -29.58
C PRO A 521 -11.80 44.68 -30.82
N ASP A 522 -12.37 45.77 -31.32
CA ASP A 522 -11.87 46.43 -32.54
C ASP A 522 -10.43 46.94 -32.40
N HIS A 523 -10.06 47.41 -31.20
CA HIS A 523 -8.70 47.87 -30.92
C HIS A 523 -7.76 46.67 -30.75
N LEU A 524 -8.23 45.65 -30.03
CA LEU A 524 -7.47 44.44 -29.77
C LEU A 524 -7.15 43.70 -31.08
N SER A 525 -8.12 43.48 -31.96
CA SER A 525 -7.90 42.80 -33.25
C SER A 525 -6.94 43.57 -34.16
N LYS A 526 -6.95 44.91 -34.13
CA LYS A 526 -5.96 45.72 -34.86
C LYS A 526 -4.57 45.56 -34.28
N PHE A 527 -4.45 45.60 -32.95
CA PHE A 527 -3.17 45.45 -32.26
C PHE A 527 -2.58 44.05 -32.44
N VAL A 528 -3.40 43.00 -32.35
CA VAL A 528 -3.00 41.61 -32.63
C VAL A 528 -2.46 41.48 -34.05
N LYS A 529 -3.17 42.02 -35.06
CA LYS A 529 -2.69 42.00 -36.45
C LYS A 529 -1.38 42.77 -36.64
N LEU A 530 -1.22 43.91 -35.98
CA LEU A 530 0.02 44.68 -36.00
C LEU A 530 1.18 43.85 -35.46
N LEU A 531 1.03 43.26 -34.27
CA LEU A 531 2.06 42.41 -33.67
C LEU A 531 2.40 41.20 -34.56
N GLN A 532 1.38 40.56 -35.16
CA GLN A 532 1.60 39.48 -36.12
C GLN A 532 2.39 39.93 -37.36
N THR A 533 2.16 41.15 -37.86
CA THR A 533 2.94 41.70 -38.99
C THR A 533 4.39 42.02 -38.63
N GLU A 534 4.65 42.31 -37.35
CA GLU A 534 6.00 42.49 -36.79
C GLU A 534 6.68 41.17 -36.43
N GLY A 535 5.99 40.05 -36.65
CA GLY A 535 6.51 38.73 -36.36
C GLY A 535 6.47 38.32 -34.90
N ILE A 536 5.55 38.91 -34.12
CA ILE A 536 5.29 38.60 -32.72
C ILE A 536 4.03 37.74 -32.65
N PHE A 537 4.08 36.63 -31.91
CA PHE A 537 2.89 35.80 -31.74
C PHE A 537 1.86 36.51 -30.84
N ALA A 538 0.66 36.66 -31.38
CA ALA A 538 -0.48 37.26 -30.72
C ALA A 538 -1.73 36.46 -31.10
N LYS A 539 -2.52 36.04 -30.11
CA LYS A 539 -3.74 35.27 -30.32
C LYS A 539 -4.85 35.74 -29.38
N GLU A 540 -6.02 36.03 -29.94
CA GLU A 540 -7.22 36.31 -29.15
C GLU A 540 -7.66 35.07 -28.36
N VAL A 541 -8.11 35.28 -27.13
CA VAL A 541 -8.62 34.23 -26.25
C VAL A 541 -10.12 34.41 -26.02
N ASN A 542 -10.85 33.30 -25.90
CA ASN A 542 -12.28 33.36 -25.61
C ASN A 542 -12.49 33.89 -24.18
N SER A 543 -12.93 35.15 -24.09
CA SER A 543 -13.16 35.88 -22.84
C SER A 543 -14.66 36.18 -22.64
N SER A 544 -15.55 35.44 -23.33
CA SER A 544 -17.00 35.65 -23.28
C SER A 544 -17.44 37.09 -23.58
N GLY A 545 -16.67 37.80 -24.42
CA GLY A 545 -16.93 39.19 -24.77
C GLY A 545 -16.60 40.20 -23.65
N VAL A 546 -15.74 39.85 -22.69
CA VAL A 546 -15.39 40.69 -21.54
C VAL A 546 -13.89 40.96 -21.48
N ALA A 547 -13.52 42.23 -21.29
CA ALA A 547 -12.14 42.64 -21.10
C ALA A 547 -11.74 42.51 -19.61
N PHE A 548 -11.51 41.28 -19.12
CA PHE A 548 -11.16 41.04 -17.71
C PHE A 548 -9.85 41.73 -17.29
N HIS A 549 -9.68 41.96 -15.98
CA HIS A 549 -8.49 42.57 -15.37
C HIS A 549 -8.10 43.92 -15.97
N SER A 550 -9.13 44.70 -16.31
CA SER A 550 -8.98 46.01 -16.93
C SER A 550 -9.97 47.00 -16.33
N ARG A 551 -9.86 48.28 -16.67
CA ARG A 551 -10.85 49.29 -16.26
C ARG A 551 -12.26 49.01 -16.78
N TYR A 552 -12.41 48.21 -17.84
CA TYR A 552 -13.70 47.95 -18.48
C TYR A 552 -14.64 47.07 -17.63
N ILE A 553 -14.13 46.42 -16.57
CA ILE A 553 -14.96 45.67 -15.61
C ILE A 553 -15.29 46.48 -14.34
N ALA A 554 -14.86 47.75 -14.23
CA ALA A 554 -14.98 48.53 -13.01
C ALA A 554 -16.43 48.70 -12.53
N GLU A 555 -17.40 48.81 -13.46
CA GLU A 555 -18.82 48.95 -13.11
C GLU A 555 -19.40 47.73 -12.38
N ALA A 556 -18.83 46.54 -12.57
CA ALA A 556 -19.25 45.34 -11.85
C ALA A 556 -18.74 45.30 -10.40
N GLY A 557 -17.69 46.07 -10.07
CA GLY A 557 -16.99 46.02 -8.79
C GLY A 557 -17.86 46.30 -7.56
N PRO A 558 -18.59 47.43 -7.49
CA PRO A 558 -19.44 47.73 -6.34
C PRO A 558 -20.54 46.70 -6.10
N LYS A 559 -21.12 46.17 -7.18
CA LYS A 559 -22.16 45.14 -7.12
C LYS A 559 -21.59 43.82 -6.62
N LEU A 560 -20.44 43.41 -7.16
CA LEU A 560 -19.74 42.20 -6.75
C LEU A 560 -19.39 42.27 -5.26
N ARG A 561 -18.81 43.37 -4.79
CA ARG A 561 -18.46 43.56 -3.38
C ARG A 561 -19.67 43.33 -2.47
N LYS A 562 -20.81 43.95 -2.77
CA LYS A 562 -22.04 43.80 -1.98
C LYS A 562 -22.54 42.35 -1.95
N CYS A 563 -22.41 41.61 -3.05
CA CYS A 563 -22.79 40.20 -3.09
C CYS A 563 -21.81 39.33 -2.29
N LEU A 564 -20.50 39.56 -2.40
CA LEU A 564 -19.48 38.80 -1.68
C LEU A 564 -19.51 39.04 -0.16
N GLU A 565 -19.85 40.26 0.28
CA GLU A 565 -20.09 40.56 1.71
C GLU A 565 -21.21 39.66 2.29
N ARG A 566 -22.20 39.25 1.49
CA ARG A 566 -23.23 38.29 1.93
C ARG A 566 -22.71 36.88 2.00
N VAL A 567 -21.89 36.46 1.03
CA VAL A 567 -21.27 35.11 1.01
C VAL A 567 -20.40 34.91 2.25
N SER A 568 -19.68 35.94 2.69
CA SER A 568 -18.89 35.91 3.93
C SER A 568 -19.77 35.66 5.17
N ASN A 569 -20.93 36.31 5.25
CA ASN A 569 -21.82 36.24 6.42
C ASN A 569 -22.78 35.04 6.41
N TYR A 570 -22.77 34.21 5.36
CA TYR A 570 -23.76 33.13 5.17
C TYR A 570 -23.47 31.89 6.04
N PHE A 571 -22.26 31.78 6.59
CA PHE A 571 -21.76 30.59 7.29
C PHE A 571 -21.04 30.89 8.61
N ASP A 572 -21.05 32.16 9.05
CA ASP A 572 -20.79 32.57 10.44
C ASP A 572 -22.11 32.50 11.24
#